data_AF-A0A2R5G1B4-F1
#
_entry.id   AF-A0A2R5G1B4-F1
#
_cell.length_a   1.000
_cell.length_b   1.000
_cell.length_c   1.000
_cell.angle_alpha   90.00
_cell.angle_beta   90.00
_cell.angle_gamma   90.00
#
_symmetry.space_group_name_H-M   'P 1'
#
loop_
_entity.id
_entity.type
_entity.pdbx_description
1 polymer ?
#
loop_
_entity_poly.entity_id
_entity_poly.type
_entity_poly.pdbx_seq_one_letter_code
_entity_poly.pdbx_strand_id
1 'polypeptide(L)'
;MISSDRSNLMDRCAPDGFNCIDTTCADARSADTFQDIEVGILERMAKVAKSISHASVVLAPGANSGSPFVPESFHLPPFFYEKTIGLKERALTSTGFPRMA
;
A
#
# COMPACT_ATOMS: atom_id res chain seq x y z
N MET A 1 -32.25 -25.76 7.70
CA MET A 1 -32.91 -24.48 8.05
C MET A 1 -31.86 -23.61 8.70
N ILE A 2 -31.20 -22.76 7.93
CA ILE A 2 -30.14 -21.87 8.43
C ILE A 2 -30.83 -20.58 8.90
N SER A 3 -30.65 -20.26 10.18
CA SER A 3 -31.16 -19.05 10.81
C SER A 3 -30.53 -17.81 10.16
N SER A 4 -31.34 -17.00 9.49
CA SER A 4 -30.98 -15.66 9.00
C SER A 4 -31.13 -14.66 10.14
N ASP A 5 -30.15 -14.57 11.02
CA ASP A 5 -29.97 -13.39 11.88
C ASP A 5 -28.68 -12.67 11.45
N ARG A 6 -28.81 -11.87 10.38
CA ARG A 6 -27.73 -11.03 9.84
C ARG A 6 -27.51 -9.75 10.66
N SER A 7 -28.39 -9.45 11.62
CA SER A 7 -28.33 -8.26 12.48
C SER A 7 -27.18 -8.31 13.49
N ASN A 8 -26.70 -9.51 13.84
CA ASN A 8 -25.74 -9.71 14.93
C ASN A 8 -24.29 -9.96 14.47
N LEU A 9 -24.06 -10.05 13.16
CA LEU A 9 -22.74 -10.39 12.59
C LEU A 9 -21.88 -9.13 12.33
N MET A 10 -22.51 -8.00 12.02
CA MET A 10 -21.80 -6.74 11.74
C MET A 10 -21.45 -5.92 12.99
N ASP A 11 -22.10 -6.17 14.14
CA ASP A 11 -21.82 -5.45 15.40
C ASP A 11 -20.66 -6.05 16.21
N ARG A 12 -20.11 -7.19 15.80
CA ARG A 12 -19.03 -7.90 16.51
C ARG A 12 -17.75 -8.10 15.70
N CYS A 13 -17.77 -7.75 14.41
CA CYS A 13 -16.60 -7.75 13.56
C CYS A 13 -16.16 -6.30 13.40
N ALA A 14 -15.10 -5.92 14.10
CA ALA A 14 -14.40 -4.71 13.70
C ALA A 14 -14.04 -4.82 12.22
N PRO A 15 -14.15 -3.72 11.44
CA PRO A 15 -13.92 -3.78 10.01
C PRO A 15 -12.49 -4.28 9.75
N ASP A 16 -12.34 -5.17 8.78
CA ASP A 16 -11.03 -5.58 8.27
C ASP A 16 -10.72 -4.77 7.01
N GLY A 17 -9.47 -4.34 6.86
CA GLY A 17 -9.01 -3.54 5.72
C GLY A 17 -8.02 -4.32 4.86
N PHE A 18 -8.25 -4.32 3.54
CA PHE A 18 -7.36 -4.94 2.57
C PHE A 18 -7.01 -3.95 1.46
N ASN A 19 -5.73 -3.62 1.30
CA ASN A 19 -5.27 -2.72 0.24
C ASN A 19 -4.47 -3.47 -0.84
N CYS A 20 -5.02 -3.42 -2.07
CA CYS A 20 -4.37 -3.84 -3.33
C CYS A 20 -4.61 -2.79 -4.43
N ILE A 21 -4.69 -1.52 -4.06
CA ILE A 21 -4.88 -0.44 -5.02
C ILE A 21 -3.51 -0.03 -5.56
N ASP A 22 -3.34 -0.23 -6.86
CA ASP A 22 -2.19 0.20 -7.64
C ASP A 22 -2.68 0.91 -8.92
N THR A 23 -1.88 1.82 -9.44
CA THR A 23 -2.04 2.48 -10.73
C THR A 23 -1.00 1.94 -11.72
N THR A 24 -1.07 2.38 -12.97
CA THR A 24 -0.01 2.14 -13.95
C THR A 24 0.64 3.46 -14.34
N CYS A 25 1.91 3.45 -14.74
CA CYS A 25 2.57 4.67 -15.24
C CYS A 25 1.83 5.27 -16.45
N ALA A 26 1.18 4.43 -17.26
CA ALA A 26 0.37 4.87 -18.40
C ALA A 26 -0.85 5.68 -17.94
N ASP A 27 -1.56 5.19 -16.91
CA ASP A 27 -2.73 5.87 -16.35
C ASP A 27 -2.35 7.15 -15.59
N ALA A 28 -1.20 7.13 -14.90
CA ALA A 28 -0.68 8.26 -14.13
C ALA A 28 -0.08 9.38 -15.00
N ARG A 29 0.16 9.13 -16.30
CA ARG A 29 0.70 10.07 -17.31
C ARG A 29 2.11 10.59 -17.07
N SER A 30 2.68 10.47 -15.86
CA SER A 30 4.09 10.72 -15.58
C SER A 30 4.61 9.83 -14.43
N ALA A 31 5.93 9.67 -14.36
CA ALA A 31 6.59 8.90 -13.31
C ALA A 31 6.38 9.53 -11.93
N ASP A 32 6.50 10.85 -11.80
CA ASP A 32 6.29 11.53 -10.51
C ASP A 32 4.84 11.39 -10.05
N THR A 33 3.88 11.57 -10.95
CA THR A 33 2.45 11.40 -10.64
C THR A 33 2.15 9.95 -10.24
N PHE A 34 2.76 8.97 -10.91
CA PHE A 34 2.63 7.57 -10.52
C PHE A 34 3.08 7.36 -9.08
N GLN A 35 4.29 7.84 -8.74
CA GLN A 35 4.84 7.70 -7.39
C GLN A 35 3.97 8.42 -6.35
N ASP A 36 3.50 9.62 -6.65
CA ASP A 36 2.62 10.40 -5.77
C ASP A 36 1.28 9.70 -5.52
N ILE A 37 0.69 9.10 -6.55
CA ILE A 37 -0.55 8.32 -6.41
C ILE A 37 -0.31 7.09 -5.54
N GLU A 38 0.70 6.29 -5.88
CA GLU A 38 1.04 5.03 -5.21
C GLU A 38 1.33 5.23 -3.72
N VAL A 39 2.20 6.18 -3.39
CA VAL A 39 2.58 6.48 -2.01
C VAL A 39 1.44 7.20 -1.29
N GLY A 40 0.80 8.17 -1.96
CA GLY A 40 -0.24 9.01 -1.36
C GLY A 40 -1.54 8.26 -1.03
N ILE A 41 -1.93 7.25 -1.82
CA ILE A 41 -3.05 6.37 -1.46
C ILE A 41 -2.70 5.58 -0.21
N LEU A 42 -1.49 5.04 -0.14
CA LEU A 42 -1.08 4.19 0.95
C LEU A 42 -0.98 4.94 2.28
N GLU A 43 -0.47 6.16 2.28
CA GLU A 43 -0.46 7.03 3.48
C GLU A 43 -1.87 7.33 4.01
N ARG A 44 -2.84 7.54 3.12
CA ARG A 44 -4.24 7.77 3.51
C ARG A 44 -4.85 6.49 4.07
N MET A 45 -4.64 5.36 3.40
CA MET A 45 -5.12 4.06 3.87
C MET A 45 -4.50 3.68 5.21
N ALA A 46 -3.21 3.94 5.43
CA ALA A 46 -2.55 3.70 6.70
C ALA A 46 -3.16 4.52 7.85
N LYS A 47 -3.56 5.78 7.60
CA LYS A 47 -4.25 6.61 8.60
C LYS A 47 -5.61 6.03 8.97
N VAL A 48 -6.38 5.58 7.98
CA VAL A 48 -7.69 4.93 8.19
C VAL A 48 -7.53 3.57 8.87
N ALA A 49 -6.47 2.83 8.53
CA ALA A 49 -6.18 1.51 9.08
C ALA A 49 -5.79 1.53 10.57
N LYS A 50 -5.55 2.71 11.17
CA LYS A 50 -5.34 2.80 12.63
C LYS A 50 -6.63 2.61 13.43
N SER A 51 -7.80 2.80 12.82
CA SER A 51 -9.10 2.65 13.46
C SER A 51 -9.77 1.30 13.18
N ILE A 52 -9.06 0.35 12.56
CA ILE A 52 -9.59 -0.96 12.19
C ILE A 52 -8.79 -2.06 12.90
N SER A 53 -9.43 -3.19 13.22
CA SER A 53 -8.78 -4.22 14.05
C SER A 53 -7.72 -5.01 13.31
N HIS A 54 -7.93 -5.26 12.02
CA HIS A 54 -6.97 -5.94 11.17
C HIS A 54 -6.82 -5.21 9.84
N ALA A 55 -5.56 -5.01 9.43
CA ALA A 55 -5.21 -4.39 8.16
C ALA A 55 -4.15 -5.26 7.48
N SER A 56 -4.34 -5.53 6.20
CA SER A 56 -3.36 -6.23 5.37
C SER A 56 -3.10 -5.43 4.09
N VAL A 57 -1.83 -5.34 3.72
CA VAL A 57 -1.39 -4.73 2.47
C VAL A 57 -0.54 -5.73 1.72
N VAL A 58 -0.87 -5.95 0.45
CA VAL A 58 -0.04 -6.74 -0.45
C VAL A 58 0.84 -5.79 -1.25
N LEU A 59 2.15 -5.99 -1.19
CA LEU A 59 3.13 -5.28 -2.01
C LEU A 59 3.92 -6.30 -2.83
N ALA A 60 4.30 -5.92 -4.04
CA ALA A 60 5.16 -6.75 -4.87
C ALA A 60 6.53 -6.99 -4.19
N PRO A 61 7.11 -8.20 -4.31
CA PRO A 61 8.46 -8.47 -3.82
C PRO A 61 9.49 -7.63 -4.59
N GLY A 62 10.54 -7.17 -3.91
CA GLY A 62 11.60 -6.34 -4.54
C GLY A 62 11.77 -4.94 -3.95
N ALA A 63 11.09 -4.61 -2.85
CA ALA A 63 11.39 -3.41 -2.07
C ALA A 63 12.84 -3.46 -1.55
N ASN A 64 13.76 -2.74 -2.20
CA ASN A 64 15.09 -2.54 -1.68
C ASN A 64 15.30 -1.05 -1.37
N SER A 65 15.10 -0.69 -0.10
CA SER A 65 15.36 0.67 0.41
C SER A 65 16.85 1.07 0.35
N GLY A 66 17.75 0.12 0.11
CA GLY A 66 19.19 0.33 -0.06
C GLY A 66 19.67 0.31 -1.51
N SER A 67 18.75 0.23 -2.49
CA SER A 67 19.12 0.34 -3.91
C SER A 67 19.74 1.71 -4.16
N PRO A 68 20.92 1.81 -4.81
CA PRO A 68 21.56 3.09 -5.06
C PRO A 68 20.59 3.99 -5.82
N PHE A 69 20.43 5.21 -5.33
CA PHE A 69 19.67 6.26 -6.00
C PHE A 69 20.24 6.46 -7.39
N VAL A 70 19.65 5.79 -8.37
CA VAL A 70 19.94 6.05 -9.78
C VAL A 70 19.50 7.50 -10.03
N PRO A 71 20.33 8.34 -10.68
CA PRO A 71 19.98 9.74 -10.94
C PRO A 71 18.60 9.83 -11.58
N GLU A 72 17.81 10.85 -11.22
CA GLU A 72 16.45 11.11 -11.72
C GLU A 72 16.35 11.04 -13.25
N SER A 73 17.44 11.36 -13.95
CA SER A 73 17.58 11.25 -15.41
C SER A 73 17.54 9.81 -15.96
N PHE A 74 17.62 8.80 -15.11
CA PHE A 74 17.57 7.37 -15.46
C PHE A 74 16.31 6.75 -14.86
N HIS A 75 15.15 7.07 -15.45
CA HIS A 75 13.90 6.32 -15.28
C HIS A 75 14.01 4.93 -15.94
N LEU A 76 15.01 4.13 -15.55
CA LEU A 76 15.08 2.73 -15.92
C LEU A 76 13.90 2.02 -15.23
N PRO A 77 12.95 1.45 -16.00
CA PRO A 77 11.67 0.99 -15.45
C PRO A 77 11.80 0.07 -14.22
N PRO A 78 12.72 -0.92 -14.17
CA PRO A 78 12.82 -1.81 -13.01
C PRO A 78 13.15 -1.05 -11.71
N PHE A 79 14.14 -0.15 -11.75
CA PHE A 79 14.59 0.59 -10.57
C PHE A 79 13.54 1.60 -10.08
N PHE A 80 12.78 2.19 -11.01
CA PHE A 80 11.69 3.09 -10.67
C PHE A 80 10.57 2.37 -9.91
N TYR A 81 10.18 1.16 -10.34
CA TYR A 81 9.21 0.35 -9.62
C TYR A 81 9.73 -0.12 -8.25
N GLU A 82 10.97 -0.63 -8.18
CA GLU A 82 11.58 -1.04 -6.91
C GLU A 82 11.64 0.10 -5.89
N LYS A 83 12.05 1.30 -6.34
CA LYS A 83 12.05 2.52 -5.51
C LYS A 83 10.65 2.83 -5.00
N THR A 84 9.65 2.78 -5.87
CA THR A 84 8.26 3.11 -5.51
C THR A 84 7.70 2.09 -4.51
N ILE A 85 7.96 0.79 -4.69
CA ILE A 85 7.57 -0.25 -3.73
C ILE A 85 8.30 -0.03 -2.39
N GLY A 86 9.58 0.33 -2.41
CA GLY A 86 10.34 0.67 -1.19
C GLY A 86 9.77 1.89 -0.45
N LEU A 87 9.33 2.92 -1.17
CA LEU A 87 8.66 4.09 -0.59
C LEU A 87 7.30 3.72 0.01
N LYS A 88 6.53 2.86 -0.66
CA LYS A 88 5.26 2.32 -0.14
C LYS A 88 5.47 1.59 1.19
N GLU A 89 6.42 0.68 1.24
CA GLU A 89 6.75 -0.05 2.47
C GLU A 89 7.23 0.90 3.58
N ARG A 90 8.06 1.90 3.24
CA ARG A 90 8.50 2.92 4.19
C ARG A 90 7.32 3.74 4.74
N ALA A 91 6.35 4.11 3.91
CA ALA A 91 5.17 4.84 4.34
C ALA A 91 4.36 4.05 5.38
N LEU A 92 4.17 2.73 5.17
CA LEU A 92 3.47 1.85 6.12
C LEU A 92 4.25 1.66 7.43
N THR A 93 5.53 1.35 7.34
CA THR A 93 6.37 1.12 8.53
C THR A 93 6.51 2.40 9.36
N SER A 94 6.64 3.57 8.72
CA SER A 94 6.66 4.87 9.43
C SER A 94 5.34 5.21 10.13
N THR A 95 4.23 4.60 9.72
CA THR A 95 2.91 4.82 10.34
C THR A 95 2.57 3.79 11.41
N GLY A 96 3.46 2.83 11.68
CA GLY A 96 3.33 1.83 12.75
C GLY A 96 2.86 0.46 12.29
N PHE A 97 2.83 0.19 10.98
CA PHE A 97 2.52 -1.14 10.43
C PHE A 97 3.82 -1.90 10.16
N PRO A 98 4.22 -2.87 11.02
CA PRO A 98 5.46 -3.61 10.81
C PRO A 98 5.34 -4.56 9.62
N ARG A 99 6.47 -4.84 8.97
CA ARG A 99 6.57 -5.92 7.99
C ARG A 99 6.39 -7.25 8.71
N MET A 100 5.47 -8.08 8.22
CA MET A 100 5.36 -9.48 8.65
C MET A 100 6.41 -10.32 7.90
N ALA A 101 7.19 -11.09 8.65
CA ALA A 101 8.26 -11.94 8.12
C ALA A 101 7.73 -13.25 7.51
#